data_AF-A0A945E2T7-F1
#
_entry.id   AF-A0A945E2T7-F1
#
_cell.length_a   1.000
_cell.length_b   1.000
_cell.length_c   1.000
_cell.angle_alpha   90.00
_cell.angle_beta   90.00
_cell.angle_gamma   90.00
#
_symmetry.space_group_name_H-M   'P 1'
#
loop_
_entity.id
_entity.type
_entity.pdbx_description
1 polymer ?
#
loop_
_entity_poly.entity_id
_entity_poly.type
_entity_poly.pdbx_seq_one_letter_code
_entity_poly.pdbx_strand_id
1 'polypeptide(L)'
;LPKWTDDDEDLDRLLAIDRFSVLGRRFDGLAMDIEWNRDGLGAIERSRRLVNLSDRLRRTVGDDPLGAIVMPPVITDEINLAFWPGFPWAELAPLYDVWLPMAYWSFRTEEHAEPGFYVSQNIRRLRANLGDPEAMVHAIGGIGAADGSAIVDPGEPLATIDDLAPFVAALVAEGAVGGSIYDWATMGSRSRSLLADFMAGSTVGAAGH
;
A
#
# COMPACT_ATOMS: atom_id res chain seq x y z
N LEU A 1 3.64 -4.12 -11.84
CA LEU A 1 4.43 -4.68 -10.72
C LEU A 1 5.83 -5.00 -11.22
N PRO A 2 6.88 -4.59 -10.50
CA PRO A 2 8.19 -5.19 -10.61
C PRO A 2 8.11 -6.72 -10.51
N LYS A 3 8.90 -7.43 -11.30
CA LYS A 3 8.92 -8.90 -11.35
C LYS A 3 10.21 -9.51 -10.80
N TRP A 4 11.11 -8.67 -10.30
CA TRP A 4 12.41 -9.06 -9.76
C TRP A 4 13.27 -9.75 -10.81
N THR A 5 13.18 -9.29 -12.05
CA THR A 5 14.09 -9.77 -13.10
C THR A 5 15.52 -9.40 -12.75
N ASP A 6 16.49 -10.18 -13.23
CA ASP A 6 17.91 -9.93 -13.01
C ASP A 6 18.51 -8.90 -13.97
N ASP A 7 17.71 -8.46 -14.95
CA ASP A 7 17.99 -7.33 -15.81
C ASP A 7 17.51 -6.00 -15.20
N ASP A 8 17.62 -4.93 -15.99
CA ASP A 8 17.25 -3.58 -15.58
C ASP A 8 15.80 -3.22 -15.90
N GLU A 9 14.97 -4.16 -16.37
CA GLU A 9 13.62 -3.87 -16.88
C GLU A 9 12.73 -3.20 -15.83
N ASP A 10 12.76 -3.68 -14.59
CA ASP A 10 11.98 -3.10 -13.49
C ASP A 10 12.46 -1.69 -13.13
N LEU A 11 13.77 -1.47 -13.10
CA LEU A 11 14.35 -0.17 -12.81
C LEU A 11 14.01 0.84 -13.92
N ASP A 12 14.18 0.46 -15.18
CA ASP A 12 13.90 1.31 -16.34
C ASP A 12 12.43 1.76 -16.35
N ARG A 13 11.49 0.87 -15.99
CA ARG A 13 10.07 1.20 -15.86
C ARG A 13 9.81 2.19 -14.72
N LEU A 14 10.41 1.98 -13.55
CA LEU A 14 10.23 2.88 -12.40
C LEU A 14 10.82 4.28 -12.68
N LEU A 15 11.98 4.35 -13.35
CA LEU A 15 12.59 5.61 -13.75
C LEU A 15 11.81 6.32 -14.87
N ALA A 16 11.14 5.56 -15.75
CA ALA A 16 10.24 6.15 -16.74
C ALA A 16 9.03 6.84 -16.08
N ILE A 17 8.50 6.28 -14.99
CA ILE A 17 7.41 6.90 -14.21
C ILE A 17 7.90 8.15 -13.49
N ASP A 18 9.02 8.05 -12.77
CA ASP A 18 9.63 9.17 -12.03
C ASP A 18 9.88 10.40 -12.93
N ARG A 19 10.41 10.15 -14.14
CA ARG A 19 10.74 11.19 -15.12
C ARG A 19 9.56 11.61 -15.99
N PHE A 20 8.41 10.95 -15.85
CA PHE A 20 7.25 11.25 -16.66
C PHE A 20 6.80 12.68 -16.38
N SER A 21 6.65 13.46 -17.45
CA SER A 21 6.10 14.80 -17.37
C SER A 21 5.17 15.09 -18.53
N VAL A 22 4.10 15.81 -18.23
CA VAL A 22 3.09 16.21 -19.20
C VAL A 22 2.57 17.59 -18.83
N LEU A 23 2.47 18.49 -19.81
CA LEU A 23 2.04 19.89 -19.60
C LEU A 23 2.84 20.61 -18.49
N GLY A 24 4.13 20.30 -18.34
CA GLY A 24 5.00 20.91 -17.32
C GLY A 24 4.76 20.40 -15.89
N ARG A 25 3.97 19.34 -15.72
CA ARG A 25 3.72 18.67 -14.44
C ARG A 25 4.43 17.31 -14.44
N ARG A 26 4.99 16.94 -13.29
CA ARG A 26 5.50 15.59 -12.98
C ARG A 26 4.77 15.05 -11.74
N PHE A 27 4.96 13.78 -11.43
CA PHE A 27 4.53 13.26 -10.14
C PHE A 27 5.40 13.82 -9.02
N ASP A 28 4.78 14.11 -7.87
CA ASP A 28 5.46 14.63 -6.67
C ASP A 28 6.12 13.51 -5.85
N GLY A 29 5.96 12.26 -6.27
CA GLY A 29 6.55 11.08 -5.64
C GLY A 29 6.23 9.82 -6.43
N LEU A 30 6.88 8.72 -6.06
CA LEU A 30 6.73 7.40 -6.66
C LEU A 30 6.46 6.38 -5.56
N ALA A 31 5.60 5.40 -5.79
CA ALA A 31 5.47 4.25 -4.90
C ALA A 31 5.71 2.95 -5.68
N MET A 32 6.56 2.08 -5.15
CA MET A 32 6.86 0.77 -5.74
C MET A 32 5.92 -0.27 -5.15
N ASP A 33 5.31 -1.07 -6.02
CA ASP A 33 4.43 -2.17 -5.62
C ASP A 33 5.21 -3.47 -5.45
N ILE A 34 5.28 -3.94 -4.19
CA ILE A 34 6.12 -5.02 -3.69
C ILE A 34 5.27 -6.22 -3.30
N GLU A 35 4.25 -6.54 -4.10
CA GLU A 35 3.36 -7.66 -3.81
C GLU A 35 3.63 -8.90 -4.68
N TRP A 36 4.42 -8.78 -5.76
CA TRP A 36 4.65 -9.88 -6.69
C TRP A 36 5.48 -11.02 -6.07
N ASN A 37 4.94 -12.24 -6.03
CA ASN A 37 5.67 -13.44 -5.57
C ASN A 37 5.54 -14.66 -6.51
N ARG A 38 4.99 -14.48 -7.72
CA ARG A 38 4.78 -15.55 -8.71
C ARG A 38 5.89 -15.65 -9.76
N ASP A 39 7.10 -15.27 -9.36
CA ASP A 39 8.33 -15.25 -10.18
C ASP A 39 9.07 -16.60 -10.22
N GLY A 40 8.74 -17.54 -9.33
CA GLY A 40 9.43 -18.83 -9.23
C GLY A 40 10.76 -18.80 -8.45
N LEU A 41 11.14 -17.66 -7.89
CA LEU A 41 12.31 -17.48 -7.03
C LEU A 41 12.05 -18.01 -5.61
N GLY A 42 13.12 -18.44 -4.95
CA GLY A 42 13.10 -18.61 -3.49
C GLY A 42 13.03 -17.26 -2.78
N ALA A 43 12.45 -17.24 -1.57
CA ALA A 43 12.23 -16.00 -0.81
C ALA A 43 13.52 -15.18 -0.58
N ILE A 44 14.65 -15.85 -0.28
CA ILE A 44 15.96 -15.19 -0.08
C ILE A 44 16.41 -14.46 -1.34
N GLU A 45 16.30 -15.10 -2.50
CA GLU A 45 16.71 -14.50 -3.77
C GLU A 45 15.77 -13.35 -4.16
N ARG A 46 14.46 -13.51 -3.95
CA ARG A 46 13.48 -12.44 -4.15
C ARG A 46 13.80 -11.22 -3.29
N SER A 47 14.04 -11.42 -1.99
CA SER A 47 14.43 -10.36 -1.06
C SER A 47 15.73 -9.67 -1.48
N ARG A 48 16.74 -10.42 -1.93
CA ARG A 48 18.01 -9.87 -2.42
C ARG A 48 17.80 -8.98 -3.66
N ARG A 49 16.98 -9.42 -4.61
CA ARG A 49 16.68 -8.66 -5.83
C ARG A 49 15.85 -7.41 -5.53
N LEU A 50 14.87 -7.53 -4.64
CA LEU A 50 14.10 -6.39 -4.15
C LEU A 50 15.02 -5.33 -3.53
N VAL A 51 15.87 -5.70 -2.57
CA VAL A 51 16.80 -4.75 -1.92
C VAL A 51 17.72 -4.10 -2.94
N ASN A 52 18.25 -4.86 -3.92
CA ASN A 52 19.09 -4.29 -4.97
C ASN A 52 18.34 -3.28 -5.85
N LEU A 53 17.10 -3.59 -6.25
CA LEU A 53 16.26 -2.68 -7.03
C LEU A 53 15.94 -1.42 -6.24
N SER A 54 15.49 -1.56 -4.98
CA SER A 54 15.15 -0.44 -4.10
C SER A 54 16.34 0.50 -3.87
N ASP A 55 17.53 -0.05 -3.62
CA ASP A 55 18.75 0.71 -3.40
C ASP A 55 19.17 1.49 -4.67
N ARG A 56 19.10 0.86 -5.85
CA ARG A 56 19.36 1.54 -7.13
C ARG A 56 18.33 2.62 -7.44
N LEU A 57 17.05 2.35 -7.17
CA LEU A 57 15.97 3.30 -7.34
C LEU A 57 16.18 4.51 -6.45
N ARG A 58 16.34 4.32 -5.13
CA ARG A 58 16.54 5.40 -4.14
C ARG A 58 17.69 6.32 -4.53
N ARG A 59 18.84 5.76 -4.95
CA ARG A 59 19.99 6.55 -5.41
C ARG A 59 19.69 7.39 -6.66
N THR A 60 18.77 6.94 -7.50
CA THR A 60 18.45 7.62 -8.77
C THR A 60 17.37 8.67 -8.60
N VAL A 61 16.35 8.39 -7.78
CA VAL A 61 15.26 9.35 -7.48
C VAL A 61 15.66 10.40 -6.42
N GLY A 62 16.81 10.25 -5.77
CA GLY A 62 17.40 11.30 -4.93
C GLY A 62 16.59 11.54 -3.65
N ASP A 63 16.08 12.76 -3.46
CA ASP A 63 15.25 13.13 -2.30
C ASP A 63 13.74 13.11 -2.61
N ASP A 64 13.34 12.73 -3.84
CA ASP A 64 11.91 12.67 -4.20
C ASP A 64 11.19 11.60 -3.34
N PRO A 65 9.98 11.86 -2.82
CA PRO A 65 9.26 10.90 -1.97
C PRO A 65 9.10 9.52 -2.61
N LEU A 66 9.52 8.48 -1.89
CA LEU A 66 9.46 7.09 -2.34
C LEU A 66 8.64 6.24 -1.37
N GLY A 67 7.52 5.70 -1.87
CA GLY A 67 6.63 4.81 -1.14
C GLY A 67 6.88 3.33 -1.39
N ALA A 68 6.65 2.49 -0.38
CA ALA A 68 6.62 1.03 -0.50
C ALA A 68 5.20 0.52 -0.34
N ILE A 69 4.57 0.08 -1.44
CA ILE A 69 3.29 -0.62 -1.40
C ILE A 69 3.60 -2.09 -1.10
N VAL A 70 3.13 -2.57 0.04
CA VAL A 70 3.49 -3.90 0.56
C VAL A 70 2.25 -4.72 0.84
N MET A 71 2.43 -6.04 0.78
CA MET A 71 1.41 -6.95 1.27
C MET A 71 1.06 -6.63 2.74
N PRO A 72 -0.20 -6.80 3.15
CA PRO A 72 -0.62 -6.73 4.54
C PRO A 72 0.27 -7.57 5.46
N PRO A 73 0.88 -6.98 6.51
CA PRO A 73 1.58 -7.74 7.52
C PRO A 73 0.73 -8.85 8.15
N VAL A 74 -0.59 -8.65 8.31
CA VAL A 74 -1.49 -9.73 8.77
C VAL A 74 -1.44 -10.94 7.84
N ILE A 75 -1.27 -10.73 6.53
CA ILE A 75 -1.13 -11.84 5.57
C ILE A 75 0.22 -12.52 5.71
N THR A 76 1.31 -11.76 5.78
CA THR A 76 2.67 -12.34 5.80
C THR A 76 3.05 -12.94 7.15
N ASP A 77 2.45 -12.46 8.24
CA ASP A 77 2.91 -12.75 9.61
C ASP A 77 1.93 -13.65 10.38
N GLU A 78 0.71 -13.86 9.87
CA GLU A 78 -0.33 -14.61 10.57
C GLU A 78 -1.05 -15.60 9.65
N ILE A 79 -1.61 -15.14 8.53
CA ILE A 79 -2.51 -15.96 7.70
C ILE A 79 -1.73 -16.86 6.73
N ASN A 80 -0.71 -16.34 6.06
CA ASN A 80 0.07 -17.05 5.06
C ASN A 80 1.56 -16.76 5.23
N LEU A 81 2.17 -17.41 6.22
CA LEU A 81 3.60 -17.32 6.53
C LEU A 81 4.50 -17.72 5.34
N ALA A 82 3.97 -18.47 4.39
CA ALA A 82 4.69 -18.91 3.20
C ALA A 82 4.65 -17.87 2.05
N PHE A 83 3.89 -16.78 2.17
CA PHE A 83 3.75 -15.79 1.11
C PHE A 83 5.09 -15.16 0.73
N TRP A 84 5.84 -14.69 1.73
CA TRP A 84 7.20 -14.17 1.57
C TRP A 84 7.99 -14.31 2.90
N PRO A 85 8.42 -15.53 3.25
CA PRO A 85 9.17 -15.77 4.48
C PRO A 85 10.44 -14.92 4.54
N GLY A 86 10.66 -14.21 5.65
CA GLY A 86 11.84 -13.36 5.83
C GLY A 86 11.85 -12.13 4.91
N PHE A 87 10.71 -11.47 4.74
CA PHE A 87 10.64 -10.18 4.06
C PHE A 87 11.64 -9.19 4.67
N PRO A 88 12.44 -8.47 3.86
CA PRO A 88 13.64 -7.77 4.32
C PRO A 88 13.31 -6.36 4.87
N TRP A 89 12.48 -6.29 5.92
CA TRP A 89 12.01 -5.03 6.48
C TRP A 89 13.15 -4.09 6.89
N ALA A 90 14.18 -4.62 7.55
CA ALA A 90 15.30 -3.81 8.06
C ALA A 90 16.16 -3.21 6.94
N GLU A 91 16.37 -3.94 5.84
CA GLU A 91 17.13 -3.47 4.69
C GLU A 91 16.37 -2.44 3.86
N LEU A 92 15.04 -2.51 3.85
CA LEU A 92 14.18 -1.57 3.11
C LEU A 92 13.82 -0.32 3.91
N ALA A 93 13.76 -0.40 5.24
CA ALA A 93 13.45 0.72 6.14
C ALA A 93 14.15 2.04 5.78
N PRO A 94 15.48 2.09 5.54
CA PRO A 94 16.15 3.34 5.20
C PRO A 94 15.95 3.82 3.75
N LEU A 95 15.24 3.06 2.91
CA LEU A 95 15.08 3.35 1.48
C LEU A 95 13.73 3.96 1.13
N TYR A 96 12.74 3.87 2.01
CA TYR A 96 11.37 4.31 1.76
C TYR A 96 10.90 5.31 2.80
N ASP A 97 10.19 6.34 2.34
CA ASP A 97 9.72 7.45 3.16
C ASP A 97 8.32 7.18 3.71
N VAL A 98 7.49 6.43 2.97
CA VAL A 98 6.10 6.12 3.33
C VAL A 98 5.79 4.65 3.02
N TRP A 99 5.05 4.00 3.91
CA TRP A 99 4.64 2.61 3.77
C TRP A 99 3.15 2.51 3.47
N LEU A 100 2.81 1.69 2.48
CA LEU A 100 1.45 1.57 1.95
C LEU A 100 0.98 0.12 2.01
N PRO A 101 0.60 -0.40 3.19
CA PRO A 101 0.08 -1.76 3.29
C PRO A 101 -1.27 -1.84 2.56
N MET A 102 -1.38 -2.80 1.64
CA MET A 102 -2.60 -3.08 0.87
C MET A 102 -3.61 -3.86 1.70
N ALA A 103 -4.19 -3.22 2.73
CA ALA A 103 -5.15 -3.75 3.69
C ALA A 103 -6.49 -4.22 3.07
N TYR A 104 -6.42 -5.22 2.19
CA TYR A 104 -7.47 -5.93 1.47
C TYR A 104 -8.47 -6.67 2.39
N TRP A 105 -9.15 -5.99 3.31
CA TRP A 105 -10.13 -6.60 4.25
C TRP A 105 -11.27 -7.29 3.50
N SER A 106 -11.65 -6.80 2.32
CA SER A 106 -12.76 -7.34 1.55
C SER A 106 -12.53 -8.78 1.05
N PHE A 107 -11.28 -9.26 0.99
CA PHE A 107 -10.95 -10.67 0.72
C PHE A 107 -10.97 -11.57 1.97
N ARG A 108 -11.31 -11.02 3.13
CA ARG A 108 -11.20 -11.71 4.41
C ARG A 108 -12.57 -12.12 4.92
N THR A 109 -12.53 -12.90 5.98
CA THR A 109 -13.69 -13.42 6.69
C THR A 109 -13.52 -13.18 8.18
N GLU A 110 -14.62 -13.28 8.93
CA GLU A 110 -14.63 -13.12 10.39
C GLU A 110 -14.03 -11.77 10.82
N GLU A 111 -13.26 -11.73 11.91
CA GLU A 111 -12.69 -10.46 12.41
C GLU A 111 -11.77 -9.77 11.40
N HIS A 112 -11.16 -10.50 10.47
CA HIS A 112 -10.32 -9.91 9.43
C HIS A 112 -11.13 -9.23 8.31
N ALA A 113 -12.43 -9.51 8.20
CA ALA A 113 -13.34 -8.78 7.31
C ALA A 113 -13.73 -7.41 7.88
N GLU A 114 -13.51 -7.18 9.19
CA GLU A 114 -13.79 -5.91 9.84
C GLU A 114 -12.71 -4.87 9.48
N PRO A 115 -13.03 -3.83 8.69
CA PRO A 115 -12.04 -2.92 8.13
C PRO A 115 -11.23 -2.19 9.21
N GLY A 116 -11.89 -1.74 10.27
CA GLY A 116 -11.22 -1.01 11.36
C GLY A 116 -10.19 -1.88 12.08
N PHE A 117 -10.57 -3.11 12.43
CA PHE A 117 -9.66 -4.06 13.06
C PHE A 117 -8.50 -4.43 12.14
N TYR A 118 -8.81 -4.85 10.91
CA TYR A 118 -7.80 -5.34 9.97
C TYR A 118 -6.78 -4.27 9.60
N VAL A 119 -7.22 -3.03 9.37
CA VAL A 119 -6.33 -1.90 9.05
C VAL A 119 -5.46 -1.54 10.25
N SER A 120 -6.02 -1.44 11.45
CA SER A 120 -5.23 -1.19 12.67
C SER A 120 -4.16 -2.25 12.90
N GLN A 121 -4.49 -3.54 12.72
CA GLN A 121 -3.51 -4.62 12.86
C GLN A 121 -2.38 -4.53 11.84
N ASN A 122 -2.70 -4.21 10.58
CA ASN A 122 -1.67 -4.05 9.56
C ASN A 122 -0.73 -2.88 9.85
N ILE A 123 -1.24 -1.73 10.28
CA ILE A 123 -0.39 -0.56 10.62
C ILE A 123 0.54 -0.88 11.79
N ARG A 124 0.01 -1.48 12.86
CA ARG A 124 0.79 -1.82 14.06
C ARG A 124 1.87 -2.84 13.78
N ARG A 125 1.53 -3.92 13.05
CA ARG A 125 2.49 -4.96 12.66
C ARG A 125 3.55 -4.41 11.72
N LEU A 126 3.18 -3.56 10.76
CA LEU A 126 4.12 -2.90 9.86
C LEU A 126 5.19 -2.12 10.65
N ARG A 127 4.75 -1.25 11.56
CA ARG A 127 5.66 -0.46 12.41
C ARG A 127 6.53 -1.34 13.30
N ALA A 128 5.98 -2.42 13.85
CA ALA A 128 6.73 -3.40 14.63
C ALA A 128 7.80 -4.11 13.78
N ASN A 129 7.48 -4.51 12.55
CA ASN A 129 8.41 -5.15 11.62
C ASN A 129 9.54 -4.21 11.17
N LEU A 130 9.26 -2.92 11.03
CA LEU A 130 10.27 -1.89 10.78
C LEU A 130 11.13 -1.56 12.01
N GLY A 131 10.64 -1.89 13.22
CA GLY A 131 11.22 -1.40 14.46
C GLY A 131 11.06 0.11 14.65
N ASP A 132 10.09 0.71 13.98
CA ASP A 132 9.84 2.16 13.97
C ASP A 132 8.35 2.44 14.25
N PRO A 133 8.01 2.89 15.48
CA PRO A 133 6.62 3.23 15.84
C PRO A 133 6.10 4.49 15.13
N GLU A 134 6.98 5.33 14.59
CA GLU A 134 6.62 6.60 13.94
C GLU A 134 6.67 6.51 12.40
N ALA A 135 6.93 5.32 11.84
CA ALA A 135 6.96 5.14 10.39
C ALA A 135 5.68 5.70 9.77
N MET A 136 5.85 6.49 8.70
CA MET A 136 4.74 7.10 7.98
C MET A 136 3.97 6.03 7.22
N VAL A 137 2.67 5.94 7.47
CA VAL A 137 1.81 4.93 6.85
C VAL A 137 0.65 5.58 6.11
N HIS A 138 0.48 5.22 4.84
CA HIS A 138 -0.73 5.49 4.06
C HIS A 138 -1.38 4.15 3.70
N ALA A 139 -2.33 3.67 4.51
CA ALA A 139 -2.91 2.36 4.27
C ALA A 139 -3.84 2.38 3.05
N ILE A 140 -3.70 1.38 2.18
CA ILE A 140 -4.57 1.20 1.02
C ILE A 140 -5.60 0.15 1.40
N GLY A 141 -6.86 0.54 1.49
CA GLY A 141 -7.96 -0.30 1.92
C GLY A 141 -8.46 -1.30 0.87
N GLY A 142 -9.61 -1.91 1.16
CA GLY A 142 -10.29 -2.93 0.35
C GLY A 142 -10.55 -2.53 -1.09
N ILE A 143 -11.11 -3.46 -1.86
CA ILE A 143 -11.34 -3.26 -3.29
C ILE A 143 -12.60 -2.45 -3.51
N GLY A 144 -12.43 -1.27 -4.09
CA GLY A 144 -13.50 -0.31 -4.32
C GLY A 144 -14.31 -0.06 -3.04
N ALA A 145 -15.55 0.36 -3.23
CA ALA A 145 -16.60 0.23 -2.24
C ALA A 145 -17.93 0.33 -2.97
N ALA A 146 -18.70 -0.76 -2.96
CA ALA A 146 -19.96 -0.85 -3.64
C ALA A 146 -21.05 -0.08 -2.88
N ASP A 147 -21.74 0.80 -3.60
CA ASP A 147 -22.96 1.50 -3.17
C ASP A 147 -24.16 1.19 -4.09
N GLY A 148 -24.00 0.19 -4.97
CA GLY A 148 -24.94 -0.15 -6.04
C GLY A 148 -24.66 0.56 -7.39
N SER A 149 -23.69 1.46 -7.46
CA SER A 149 -23.26 2.16 -8.69
C SER A 149 -21.84 1.80 -9.16
N ALA A 150 -21.16 0.89 -8.46
CA ALA A 150 -19.82 0.45 -8.82
C ALA A 150 -19.81 -0.24 -10.18
N ILE A 151 -18.73 -0.05 -10.94
CA ILE A 151 -18.45 -0.84 -12.14
C ILE A 151 -17.88 -2.17 -11.65
N VAL A 152 -18.70 -3.22 -11.68
CA VAL A 152 -18.29 -4.52 -11.15
C VAL A 152 -17.24 -5.14 -12.07
N ASP A 153 -16.01 -5.30 -11.57
CA ASP A 153 -15.08 -6.27 -12.14
C ASP A 153 -15.50 -7.68 -11.66
N PRO A 154 -15.93 -8.58 -12.57
CA PRO A 154 -16.36 -9.91 -12.18
C PRO A 154 -15.19 -10.72 -11.58
N GLY A 155 -15.15 -10.81 -10.25
CA GLY A 155 -14.27 -11.75 -9.54
C GLY A 155 -13.63 -11.20 -8.26
N GLU A 156 -13.66 -9.89 -8.05
CA GLU A 156 -13.06 -9.26 -6.87
C GLU A 156 -14.11 -8.97 -5.79
N PRO A 157 -13.85 -9.33 -4.52
CA PRO A 157 -14.77 -9.04 -3.43
C PRO A 157 -14.67 -7.56 -3.09
N LEU A 158 -15.70 -6.81 -3.49
CA LEU A 158 -15.78 -5.38 -3.22
C LEU A 158 -16.02 -5.12 -1.73
N ALA A 159 -15.37 -4.09 -1.19
CA ALA A 159 -15.78 -3.52 0.09
C ALA A 159 -17.20 -2.92 -0.05
N THR A 160 -17.84 -2.65 1.09
CA THR A 160 -19.15 -1.98 1.13
C THR A 160 -19.00 -0.50 1.48
N ILE A 161 -20.00 0.31 1.16
CA ILE A 161 -20.02 1.72 1.58
C ILE A 161 -19.93 1.89 3.11
N ASP A 162 -20.46 0.93 3.87
CA ASP A 162 -20.47 0.96 5.33
C ASP A 162 -19.07 0.69 5.92
N ASP A 163 -18.15 0.11 5.15
CA ASP A 163 -16.77 -0.17 5.56
C ASP A 163 -15.92 1.12 5.66
N LEU A 164 -16.35 2.21 5.01
CA LEU A 164 -15.54 3.42 4.86
C LEU A 164 -15.33 4.17 6.18
N ALA A 165 -16.38 4.30 6.99
CA ALA A 165 -16.29 4.98 8.28
C ALA A 165 -15.33 4.27 9.26
N PRO A 166 -15.46 2.95 9.52
CA PRO A 166 -14.51 2.24 10.37
C PRO A 166 -13.08 2.19 9.78
N PHE A 167 -12.92 2.17 8.46
CA PHE A 167 -11.61 2.31 7.83
C PHE A 167 -10.95 3.65 8.19
N VAL A 168 -11.63 4.78 7.96
CA VAL A 168 -11.06 6.11 8.27
C VAL A 168 -10.84 6.28 9.77
N ALA A 169 -11.73 5.75 10.62
CA ALA A 169 -11.54 5.77 12.06
C ALA A 169 -10.24 5.04 12.49
N ALA A 170 -9.91 3.90 11.87
CA ALA A 170 -8.65 3.21 12.13
C ALA A 170 -7.42 4.00 11.67
N LEU A 171 -7.48 4.65 10.50
CA LEU A 171 -6.40 5.54 10.04
C LEU A 171 -6.11 6.65 11.05
N VAL A 172 -7.15 7.30 11.56
CA VAL A 172 -7.03 8.35 12.59
C VAL A 172 -6.45 7.76 13.88
N ALA A 173 -7.00 6.66 14.37
CA ALA A 173 -6.61 6.04 15.63
C ALA A 173 -5.14 5.58 15.64
N GLU A 174 -4.62 5.11 14.50
CA GLU A 174 -3.23 4.70 14.37
C GLU A 174 -2.31 5.83 13.88
N GLY A 175 -2.79 7.06 13.67
CA GLY A 175 -1.96 8.16 13.20
C GLY A 175 -1.35 7.92 11.82
N ALA A 176 -2.15 7.38 10.89
CA ALA A 176 -1.76 7.27 9.49
C ALA A 176 -1.66 8.66 8.84
N VAL A 177 -0.68 8.85 7.95
CA VAL A 177 -0.51 10.11 7.20
C VAL A 177 -1.48 10.20 6.02
N GLY A 178 -2.13 9.10 5.65
CA GLY A 178 -3.07 9.05 4.55
C GLY A 178 -3.82 7.72 4.49
N GLY A 179 -4.75 7.64 3.54
CA GLY A 179 -5.40 6.40 3.19
C GLY A 179 -6.12 6.49 1.86
N SER A 180 -6.21 5.37 1.16
CA SER A 180 -6.92 5.25 -0.11
C SER A 180 -7.62 3.90 -0.22
N ILE A 181 -8.41 3.71 -1.26
CA ILE A 181 -9.10 2.47 -1.59
C ILE A 181 -8.50 1.92 -2.87
N TYR A 182 -8.23 0.62 -2.94
CA TYR A 182 -7.78 -0.01 -4.17
C TYR A 182 -8.90 0.06 -5.22
N ASP A 183 -8.55 0.27 -6.48
CA ASP A 183 -9.51 0.44 -7.57
C ASP A 183 -10.55 1.56 -7.36
N TRP A 184 -10.04 2.76 -7.06
CA TRP A 184 -10.84 3.99 -6.93
C TRP A 184 -11.69 4.31 -8.19
N ALA A 185 -11.21 3.92 -9.37
CA ALA A 185 -11.85 4.24 -10.65
C ALA A 185 -13.20 3.53 -10.80
N THR A 186 -13.32 2.30 -10.30
CA THR A 186 -14.56 1.51 -10.38
C THR A 186 -15.47 1.67 -9.16
N MET A 187 -14.97 2.27 -8.07
CA MET A 187 -15.72 2.57 -6.84
C MET A 187 -17.04 3.30 -7.12
N GLY A 188 -18.04 3.05 -6.27
CA GLY A 188 -19.32 3.74 -6.35
C GLY A 188 -19.18 5.25 -6.21
N SER A 189 -19.99 6.03 -6.94
CA SER A 189 -19.86 7.50 -6.94
C SER A 189 -20.17 8.12 -5.58
N ARG A 190 -21.17 7.58 -4.86
CA ARG A 190 -21.50 8.01 -3.50
C ARG A 190 -20.42 7.56 -2.54
N SER A 191 -19.89 6.34 -2.68
CA SER A 191 -18.77 5.86 -1.88
C SER A 191 -17.54 6.76 -2.01
N ARG A 192 -17.20 7.21 -3.22
CA ARG A 192 -16.09 8.16 -3.45
C ARG A 192 -16.30 9.49 -2.73
N SER A 193 -17.48 10.10 -2.88
CA SER A 193 -17.80 11.34 -2.18
C SER A 193 -17.74 11.17 -0.66
N LEU A 194 -18.29 10.07 -0.15
CA LEU A 194 -18.29 9.80 1.28
C LEU A 194 -16.89 9.59 1.85
N LEU A 195 -16.01 8.85 1.14
CA LEU A 195 -14.61 8.73 1.58
C LEU A 195 -13.91 10.09 1.59
N ALA A 196 -14.11 10.91 0.55
CA ALA A 196 -13.53 12.24 0.49
C ALA A 196 -13.98 13.12 1.68
N ASP A 197 -15.28 13.08 2.03
CA ASP A 197 -15.82 13.81 3.17
C ASP A 197 -15.25 13.32 4.50
N PHE A 198 -15.16 12.00 4.71
CA PHE A 198 -14.55 11.44 5.92
C PHE A 198 -13.07 11.81 6.05
N MET A 199 -12.30 11.73 4.97
CA MET A 199 -10.89 12.08 4.98
C MET A 199 -10.71 13.59 5.25
N ALA A 200 -11.48 14.46 4.59
CA ALA A 200 -11.42 15.91 4.78
C ALA A 200 -11.86 16.37 6.19
N GLY A 201 -12.80 15.64 6.81
CA GLY A 201 -13.25 15.88 8.19
C GLY A 201 -12.34 15.28 9.27
N SER A 202 -11.31 14.51 8.88
CA SER A 202 -10.39 13.83 9.79
C SER A 202 -9.07 14.59 9.95
N THR A 203 -8.21 14.13 10.86
CA THR A 203 -6.83 14.61 10.99
C THR A 203 -5.85 13.88 10.07
N VAL A 204 -6.32 12.93 9.26
CA VAL A 204 -5.47 12.18 8.33
C VAL A 204 -4.99 13.13 7.22
N GLY A 205 -3.68 13.14 6.93
CA GLY A 205 -3.09 14.06 5.96
C GLY A 205 -2.84 15.48 6.45
N ALA A 206 -3.10 15.80 7.72
CA ALA A 206 -2.84 17.12 8.30
C ALA A 206 -1.36 17.39 8.67
N ALA A 207 -0.46 16.43 8.42
CA ALA A 207 0.96 16.59 8.67
C ALA A 207 1.61 17.42 7.55
N GLY A 208 1.77 18.73 7.77
CA GLY A 208 2.48 19.61 6.83
C GLY A 208 2.20 21.11 7.01
N HIS A 209 2.64 21.69 8.13
CA HIS A 209 2.98 23.12 8.24
C HIS A 209 4.35 23.27 8.88
#